data_AF-A0A0R3LL66-F1
#
_entry.id   AF-A0A0R3LL66-F1
#
_cell.length_a   1.000
_cell.length_b   1.000
_cell.length_c   1.000
_cell.angle_alpha   90.00
_cell.angle_beta   90.00
_cell.angle_gamma   90.00
#
_symmetry.space_group_name_H-M   'P 1'
#
loop_
_entity.id
_entity.type
_entity.pdbx_description
1 polymer ?
#
loop_
_entity_poly.entity_id
_entity_poly.type
_entity_poly.pdbx_seq_one_letter_code
_entity_poly.pdbx_strand_id
1 'polypeptide(L)' 'MKVRELVTILQALPNQDAIVVIGEGDDDERWLIVSGVVERRVRRINSDIAGPGQEPAIEIV' A
#
# COMPACT_ATOMS: atom_id res chain seq x y z
N MET A 1 -11.39 -6.35 -3.98
CA MET A 1 -12.04 -5.07 -3.62
C MET A 1 -12.30 -4.27 -4.89
N LYS A 2 -13.38 -3.48 -4.98
CA LYS A 2 -13.58 -2.58 -6.13
C LYS A 2 -12.70 -1.34 -5.98
N VAL A 3 -12.17 -0.80 -7.08
CA VAL A 3 -11.35 0.42 -7.07
C VAL A 3 -12.04 1.58 -6.33
N ARG A 4 -13.36 1.74 -6.50
CA ARG A 4 -14.12 2.78 -5.80
C ARG A 4 -14.08 2.65 -4.27
N GLU A 5 -14.09 1.41 -3.75
CA GLU A 5 -14.06 1.14 -2.31
C GLU A 5 -12.68 1.45 -1.75
N LEU A 6 -11.62 1.06 -2.47
CA LEU A 6 -10.24 1.40 -2.14
C LEU A 6 -10.04 2.92 -2.07
N VAL A 7 -10.50 3.66 -3.09
CA VAL A 7 -10.41 5.12 -3.13
C VAL A 7 -11.10 5.75 -1.92
N THR A 8 -12.31 5.31 -1.58
CA THR A 8 -13.03 5.82 -0.41
C THR A 8 -12.27 5.55 0.89
N ILE A 9 -11.67 4.37 1.05
CA ILE A 9 -10.89 4.05 2.25
C ILE A 9 -9.64 4.95 2.33
N LEU A 10 -8.89 5.11 1.24
CA LEU A 10 -7.70 5.95 1.21
C LEU A 10 -8.02 7.43 1.49
N GLN A 11 -9.14 7.94 0.97
CA GLN A 11 -9.63 9.29 1.26
C GLN A 11 -10.05 9.50 2.73
N ALA A 12 -10.42 8.43 3.43
CA ALA A 12 -10.81 8.49 4.83
C ALA A 12 -9.63 8.41 5.80
N LEU A 13 -8.40 8.19 5.30
CA LEU A 13 -7.21 8.11 6.16
C LEU A 13 -6.92 9.45 6.84
N PRO A 14 -6.52 9.43 8.13
CA PRO A 14 -6.23 10.64 8.89
C PRO A 14 -5.00 11.39 8.37
N ASN A 15 -4.05 10.67 7.76
CA ASN A 15 -2.86 11.25 7.14
C ASN A 15 -2.91 11.03 5.62
N GLN A 16 -3.16 12.10 4.87
CA GLN A 16 -3.20 12.06 3.40
C GLN A 16 -1.80 12.10 2.76
N ASP A 17 -0.76 12.39 3.53
CA ASP A 17 0.65 12.34 3.10
C ASP A 17 1.33 11.02 3.49
N ALA A 18 0.56 10.00 3.85
CA ALA A 18 1.09 8.69 4.22
C ALA A 18 1.78 8.02 3.03
N ILE A 19 2.90 7.33 3.29
CA ILE A 19 3.55 6.48 2.29
C ILE A 19 2.60 5.33 1.95
N VAL A 20 2.31 5.15 0.66
CA VAL A 20 1.52 4.02 0.16
C VAL A 20 2.46 3.01 -0.49
N VAL A 21 2.36 1.76 -0.04
CA VAL A 21 3.09 0.62 -0.60
C VAL A 21 2.08 -0.36 -1.17
N ILE A 22 2.32 -0.87 -2.37
CA ILE A 22 1.51 -1.92 -2.97
C ILE A 22 2.25 -3.24 -2.73
N GLY A 23 1.57 -4.23 -2.16
CA GLY A 23 2.15 -5.57 -2.03
C GLY A 23 2.54 -6.10 -3.40
N GLU A 24 3.83 -6.38 -3.60
CA GLU A 24 4.37 -6.79 -4.90
C GLU A 24 3.73 -8.10 -5.36
N GLY A 25 3.26 -8.12 -6.60
CA GLY A 25 3.00 -9.35 -7.34
C GLY A 25 4.29 -9.67 -8.09
N ASP A 26 4.81 -10.87 -7.92
CA ASP A 26 6.07 -11.38 -8.48
C ASP A 26 6.14 -11.40 -10.03
N ASP A 27 5.19 -10.74 -10.73
CA ASP A 27 4.98 -10.86 -12.17
C ASP A 27 4.22 -9.63 -12.73
N ASP A 28 4.88 -8.85 -13.59
CA ASP A 28 4.35 -7.64 -14.24
C ASP A 28 3.11 -7.91 -15.10
N GLU A 29 2.86 -9.17 -15.48
CA GLU A 29 1.69 -9.57 -16.28
C GLU A 29 0.48 -9.99 -15.41
N ARG A 30 0.61 -9.98 -14.08
CA ARG A 30 -0.46 -10.39 -13.17
C ARG A 30 -1.17 -9.21 -12.53
N TRP A 31 -2.49 -9.24 -12.63
CA TRP A 31 -3.35 -8.36 -11.87
C TRP A 31 -3.27 -8.71 -10.38
N LEU A 32 -2.87 -7.73 -9.57
CA LEU A 32 -2.97 -7.81 -8.12
C LEU A 32 -4.42 -7.67 -7.68
N ILE A 33 -4.92 -8.68 -6.98
CA ILE A 33 -6.24 -8.61 -6.35
C ILE A 33 -6.09 -7.87 -5.04
N VAL A 34 -6.47 -6.59 -5.03
CA VAL A 34 -6.56 -5.81 -3.80
C VAL A 34 -7.67 -6.39 -2.92
N SER A 35 -7.30 -6.89 -1.75
CA SER A 35 -8.18 -7.38 -0.70
C SER A 35 -8.45 -6.34 0.39
N GLY A 36 -7.58 -5.34 0.57
CA GLY A 36 -7.71 -4.37 1.65
C GLY A 36 -6.61 -3.31 1.72
N VAL A 37 -6.60 -2.59 2.85
CA VAL A 37 -5.49 -1.73 3.25
C VAL A 37 -5.16 -1.99 4.72
N VAL A 38 -3.88 -1.90 5.06
CA VAL A 38 -3.40 -2.11 6.43
C VAL A 38 -2.31 -1.10 6.77
N GLU A 39 -2.35 -0.57 7.99
CA GLU A 39 -1.26 0.25 8.51
C GLU A 39 -0.05 -0.62 8.86
N ARG A 40 1.12 -0.24 8.35
CA ARG A 40 2.39 -0.92 8.57
C ARG A 40 3.47 0.06 8.97
N ARG A 41 4.55 -0.50 9.52
CA ARG A 41 5.82 0.21 9.61
C ARG A 41 6.79 -0.35 8.59
N VAL A 42 7.18 0.50 7.66
CA VAL A 42 8.07 0.14 6.55
C VAL A 42 9.30 1.03 6.57
N ARG A 43 10.35 0.64 5.88
CA ARG A 43 11.52 1.46 5.56
C ARG A 43 11.72 1.39 4.06
N ARG A 44 11.96 2.54 3.43
CA ARG A 44 12.34 2.61 2.01
C ARG A 44 13.68 1.93 1.79
N ILE A 45 13.73 0.95 0.88
CA ILE A 45 14.98 0.31 0.44
C ILE A 45 15.50 1.02 -0.82
N ASN A 46 14.63 1.26 -1.81
CA ASN A 46 14.92 2.08 -3.00
C ASN A 46 13.65 2.79 -3.53
N SER A 47 13.60 3.20 -4.79
CA SER A 47 12.40 3.81 -5.41
C SER A 47 11.19 2.89 -5.47
N ASP A 48 11.43 1.59 -5.59
CA ASP A 48 10.42 0.61 -5.98
C ASP A 48 10.17 -0.43 -4.87
N ILE A 49 11.08 -0.52 -3.90
CA ILE A 49 11.08 -1.53 -2.85
C ILE A 49 11.03 -0.86 -1.47
N ALA A 50 10.09 -1.32 -0.65
CA ALA A 50 10.03 -1.06 0.79
C ALA A 50 10.13 -2.38 1.55
N GLY A 51 10.79 -2.37 2.71
CA GLY A 51 10.84 -3.51 3.62
C GLY A 51 10.33 -3.14 5.01
N PRO A 52 10.42 -4.04 6.00
CA PRO A 52 10.08 -3.72 7.39
C PRO A 52 10.91 -2.55 7.96
N GLY A 53 10.27 -1.65 8.71
CA GLY A 53 10.91 -0.43 9.22
C GLY A 53 10.18 0.25 10.37
N GLN A 54 10.37 1.57 10.52
CA GLN A 54 9.74 2.37 11.57
C GLN A 54 8.83 3.47 11.03
N GLU A 55 8.92 3.76 9.74
CA GLU A 55 8.15 4.79 9.08
C GLU A 55 6.71 4.30 8.86
N PRO A 56 5.69 5.05 9.31
CA PRO A 56 4.30 4.66 9.13
C PRO A 56 3.93 4.70 7.64
N ALA A 57 3.27 3.65 7.17
CA ALA A 57 2.82 3.51 5.80
C ALA A 57 1.49 2.74 5.72
N ILE A 58 0.83 2.88 4.59
CA ILE A 58 -0.38 2.14 4.22
C ILE A 58 0.03 1.11 3.18
N GLU A 59 -0.11 -0.16 3.52
CA GLU A 59 0.05 -1.26 2.58
C GLU A 59 -1.31 -1.57 1.94
N ILE A 60 -1.37 -1.51 0.61
CA ILE A 60 -2.47 -2.04 -0.18
C ILE A 60 -2.21 -3.54 -0.37
N VAL A 61 -3.06 -4.37 0.22
CA VAL A 61 -3.04 -5.85 0.17
C VAL A 61 -4.17 -6.38 -0.69
#